data_AF-A0A6G1S9R9-F1
#
_entry.id   AF-A0A6G1S9R9-F1
#
_cell.length_a   1.000
_cell.length_b   1.000
_cell.length_c   1.000
_cell.angle_alpha   90.00
_cell.angle_beta   90.00
_cell.angle_gamma   90.00
#
_symmetry.space_group_name_H-M   'P 1'
#
loop_
_entity.id
_entity.type
_entity.pdbx_description
1 polymer ?
#
loop_
_entity_poly.entity_id
_entity_poly.type
_entity_poly.pdbx_seq_one_letter_code
_entity_poly.pdbx_strand_id
1 'polypeptide(L)'
;MAAFPLLKLGVMAIRQISKPFANHLKTRAKESHFFRTRICMPPAQFYHWCEVNIKARLLNLSSPKEVVKLNEQAAIDLGSELIGDLFMFSIGAAAVIAEYTRQSRKSAEEKAVLEARLSQIENNTNSLVVLRSDLETRIAQIETSLDDLKKLVTPEKKKK
;
A
#
# COMPACT_ATOMS: atom_id res chain seq x y z
N MET A 1 2.83 6.70 18.85
CA MET A 1 3.65 5.65 19.50
C MET A 1 2.85 4.35 19.73
N ALA A 2 2.17 3.81 18.71
CA ALA A 2 1.33 2.61 18.82
C ALA A 2 1.86 1.38 18.02
N ALA A 3 3.02 1.51 17.38
CA ALA A 3 3.60 0.46 16.53
C ALA A 3 4.24 -0.69 17.33
N PHE A 4 4.80 -0.40 18.51
CA PHE A 4 5.53 -1.39 19.31
C PHE A 4 4.61 -2.48 19.94
N PRO A 5 3.40 -2.15 20.44
CA PRO A 5 2.46 -3.15 20.97
C PRO A 5 1.85 -4.06 19.88
N LEU A 6 1.49 -3.52 18.72
CA LEU A 6 0.90 -4.30 17.61
C LEU A 6 1.89 -5.29 17.01
N LEU A 7 3.16 -4.89 16.82
CA LEU A 7 4.21 -5.80 16.36
C LEU A 7 4.48 -6.92 17.37
N LYS A 8 4.53 -6.59 18.67
CA LYS A 8 4.74 -7.59 19.74
C LYS A 8 3.55 -8.54 19.88
N LEU A 9 2.32 -8.04 19.73
CA LEU A 9 1.11 -8.84 19.71
C LEU A 9 1.05 -9.77 18.49
N GLY A 10 1.43 -9.26 17.30
CA GLY A 10 1.59 -10.09 16.11
C GLY A 10 2.58 -11.23 16.36
N VAL A 11 3.80 -10.91 16.83
CA VAL A 11 4.85 -11.89 17.13
C VAL A 11 4.41 -12.91 18.20
N MET A 12 3.64 -12.51 19.21
CA MET A 12 3.10 -13.44 20.20
C MET A 12 1.95 -14.30 19.67
N ALA A 13 1.05 -13.73 18.86
CA ALA A 13 -0.08 -14.45 18.27
C ALA A 13 0.41 -15.52 17.30
N ILE A 14 1.44 -15.21 16.51
CA ILE A 14 2.17 -16.19 15.68
C ILE A 14 2.66 -17.31 16.59
N ARG A 15 3.44 -17.00 17.64
CA ARG A 15 3.95 -18.02 18.59
C ARG A 15 2.88 -18.87 19.28
N GLN A 16 1.67 -18.34 19.51
CA GLN A 16 0.59 -19.06 20.18
C GLN A 16 -0.16 -20.00 19.24
N ILE A 17 -0.32 -19.65 17.97
CA ILE A 17 -0.98 -20.50 16.97
C ILE A 17 0.00 -21.53 16.39
N SER A 18 1.28 -21.18 16.30
CA SER A 18 2.34 -22.05 15.80
C SER A 18 2.53 -23.29 16.65
N LYS A 19 2.45 -23.21 17.98
CA LYS A 19 2.67 -24.37 18.88
C LYS A 19 1.67 -25.50 18.69
N PRO A 20 0.34 -25.29 18.76
CA PRO A 20 -0.64 -26.36 18.54
C PRO A 20 -0.62 -26.88 17.10
N PHE A 21 -0.37 -26.01 16.11
CA PHE A 21 -0.33 -26.39 14.71
C PHE A 21 0.94 -27.19 14.37
N ALA A 22 2.10 -26.78 14.88
CA ALA A 22 3.35 -27.52 14.77
C ALA A 22 3.26 -28.90 15.44
N ASN A 23 2.58 -29.01 16.59
CA ASN A 23 2.34 -30.31 17.22
C ASN A 23 1.45 -31.22 16.36
N HIS A 24 0.43 -30.67 15.69
CA HIS A 24 -0.40 -31.44 14.75
C HIS A 24 0.40 -31.89 13.51
N LEU A 25 1.21 -31.01 12.94
CA LEU A 25 2.10 -31.30 11.81
C LEU A 25 3.17 -32.34 12.17
N LYS A 26 3.73 -32.29 13.39
CA LYS A 26 4.69 -33.29 13.89
C LYS A 26 4.08 -34.68 13.98
N THR A 27 2.84 -34.81 14.46
CA THR A 27 2.14 -36.11 14.50
C THR A 27 1.91 -36.64 13.08
N ARG A 28 1.46 -35.79 12.16
CA ARG A 28 1.28 -36.12 10.73
C ARG A 28 2.59 -36.51 10.03
N ALA A 29 3.70 -35.85 10.37
CA ALA A 29 5.02 -36.13 9.81
C ALA A 29 5.61 -37.45 10.32
N LYS A 30 5.23 -37.90 11.53
CA LYS A 30 5.58 -39.22 12.05
C LYS A 30 4.76 -40.34 11.41
N GLU A 31 3.52 -40.05 11.04
CA GLU A 31 2.60 -41.02 10.42
C GLU A 31 2.86 -41.22 8.92
N SER A 32 3.33 -40.19 8.20
CA SER A 32 3.52 -40.25 6.74
C SER A 32 4.97 -40.00 6.31
N HIS A 33 5.59 -41.03 5.72
CA HIS A 33 6.94 -40.93 5.14
C HIS A 33 7.02 -39.92 3.99
N PHE A 34 5.92 -39.74 3.23
CA PHE A 34 5.83 -38.75 2.17
C PHE A 34 5.90 -37.32 2.72
N PHE A 35 5.14 -37.06 3.78
CA PHE A 35 5.10 -35.75 4.43
C PHE A 35 6.47 -35.39 5.04
N ARG A 36 7.11 -36.38 5.68
CA ARG A 36 8.46 -36.26 6.22
C ARG A 36 9.47 -35.84 5.15
N THR A 37 9.64 -36.65 4.11
CA THR A 37 10.75 -36.51 3.17
C THR A 37 10.54 -35.39 2.16
N ARG A 38 9.30 -35.14 1.73
CA ARG A 38 9.02 -34.20 0.65
C ARG A 38 8.60 -32.81 1.15
N ILE A 39 7.98 -32.72 2.32
CA ILE A 39 7.42 -31.45 2.81
C ILE A 39 8.26 -30.88 3.96
N CYS A 40 8.59 -31.66 4.99
CA CYS A 40 9.33 -31.15 6.16
C CYS A 40 10.86 -31.07 5.94
N MET A 41 11.46 -32.05 5.27
CA MET A 41 12.93 -32.13 5.13
C MET A 41 13.53 -31.01 4.28
N PRO A 42 12.99 -30.65 3.10
CA PRO A 42 13.59 -29.60 2.27
C PRO A 42 13.69 -28.22 2.95
N PRO A 43 12.62 -27.66 3.57
CA PRO A 43 12.72 -26.38 4.25
C PRO A 43 13.60 -26.45 5.51
N ALA A 44 13.62 -27.57 6.23
CA ALA A 44 14.50 -27.75 7.39
C ALA A 44 15.98 -27.76 7.02
N GLN A 45 16.36 -28.46 5.95
CA GLN A 45 17.75 -28.50 5.47
C GLN A 45 18.16 -27.15 4.87
N PHE A 46 17.25 -26.46 4.18
CA PHE A 46 17.48 -25.10 3.69
C PHE A 46 17.72 -24.11 4.83
N TYR A 47 16.89 -24.15 5.89
CA TYR A 47 17.07 -23.30 7.07
C TYR A 47 18.44 -23.53 7.71
N HIS A 48 18.84 -24.80 7.89
CA HIS A 48 20.14 -25.13 8.46
C HIS A 48 21.31 -24.67 7.57
N TRP A 49 21.20 -24.86 6.26
CA TRP A 49 22.20 -24.36 5.31
C TRP A 49 22.33 -22.84 5.37
N CYS A 50 21.21 -22.11 5.38
CA CYS A 50 21.18 -20.67 5.53
C CYS A 50 21.81 -20.25 6.87
N GLU A 51 21.45 -20.90 7.97
CA GLU A 51 21.97 -20.60 9.30
C GLU A 51 23.49 -20.74 9.34
N VAL A 52 24.03 -21.85 8.83
CA VAL A 52 25.47 -22.13 8.79
C VAL A 52 26.19 -21.13 7.89
N ASN A 53 25.65 -20.81 6.71
CA ASN A 53 26.25 -19.85 5.79
C ASN A 53 26.21 -18.41 6.31
N ILE A 54 25.12 -18.00 6.95
CA ILE A 54 24.99 -16.67 7.55
C ILE A 54 25.95 -16.53 8.73
N LYS A 55 26.04 -17.54 9.61
CA LYS A 55 27.00 -17.54 10.72
C LYS A 55 28.44 -17.48 10.23
N ALA A 56 28.78 -18.24 9.20
CA ALA A 56 30.11 -18.23 8.61
C ALA A 56 30.45 -16.85 8.02
N ARG A 57 29.52 -16.24 7.27
CA ARG A 57 29.69 -14.88 6.73
C ARG A 57 29.80 -13.81 7.81
N LEU A 58 28.98 -13.88 8.85
CA LEU A 58 28.98 -12.91 9.94
C LEU A 58 30.29 -12.96 10.75
N LEU A 59 30.86 -14.14 10.92
CA LEU A 59 32.11 -14.36 11.65
C LEU A 59 33.35 -14.27 10.74
N ASN A 60 33.21 -13.83 9.47
CA ASN A 60 34.27 -13.82 8.46
C ASN A 60 35.02 -15.16 8.32
N LEU A 61 34.33 -16.28 8.60
CA LEU A 61 34.86 -17.63 8.43
C LEU A 61 34.57 -18.11 7.00
N SER A 62 35.51 -18.86 6.42
CA SER A 62 35.28 -19.56 5.15
C SER A 62 34.04 -20.44 5.26
N SER A 63 33.08 -20.26 4.36
CA SER A 63 31.83 -21.01 4.39
C SER A 63 32.10 -22.53 4.32
N PRO A 64 31.47 -23.35 5.18
CA PRO A 64 31.69 -24.80 5.20
C PRO A 64 31.36 -25.42 3.84
N LYS A 65 32.27 -26.27 3.34
CA LYS A 65 32.15 -26.92 2.02
C LYS A 65 31.03 -27.98 1.97
N GLU A 66 30.67 -28.53 3.13
CA GLU A 66 29.60 -29.51 3.28
C GLU A 66 28.89 -29.28 4.62
N VAL A 67 27.61 -28.93 4.57
CA VAL A 67 26.78 -28.75 5.77
C VAL A 67 26.24 -30.11 6.18
N VAL A 68 26.60 -30.58 7.37
CA VAL A 68 26.12 -31.86 7.92
C VAL A 68 24.60 -31.83 7.99
N LYS A 69 23.95 -32.80 7.35
CA LYS A 69 22.48 -32.90 7.33
C LYS A 69 21.96 -33.07 8.75
N LEU A 70 20.88 -32.35 9.08
CA LEU A 70 20.20 -32.52 10.37
C LEU A 70 19.72 -33.96 10.56
N ASN A 71 19.76 -34.44 11.81
CA ASN A 71 19.09 -35.67 12.23
C ASN A 71 17.62 -35.61 11.81
N GLU A 72 17.09 -36.73 11.32
CA GLU A 72 15.74 -36.82 10.77
C GLU A 72 14.66 -36.33 11.74
N GLN A 73 14.78 -36.60 13.04
CA GLN A 73 13.84 -36.10 14.04
C GLN A 73 13.89 -34.57 14.19
N ALA A 74 15.09 -33.99 14.23
CA ALA A 74 15.28 -32.54 14.34
C ALA A 74 14.77 -31.81 13.08
N ALA A 75 14.96 -32.40 11.90
CA ALA A 75 14.44 -31.85 10.65
C ALA A 75 12.92 -31.90 10.57
N ILE A 76 12.28 -32.95 11.11
CA ILE A 76 10.82 -33.02 11.22
C ILE A 76 10.30 -31.92 12.15
N ASP A 77 10.94 -31.74 13.30
CA ASP A 77 10.51 -30.74 14.29
C ASP A 77 10.61 -29.32 13.71
N LEU A 78 11.75 -28.98 13.12
CA LEU A 78 11.99 -27.66 12.53
C LEU A 78 11.14 -27.41 11.28
N GLY A 79 11.05 -28.40 10.38
CA GLY A 79 10.26 -28.29 9.16
C GLY A 79 8.78 -28.11 9.44
N SER A 80 8.24 -28.86 10.41
CA SER A 80 6.83 -28.75 10.82
C SER A 80 6.50 -27.39 11.42
N GLU A 81 7.41 -26.81 12.22
CA GLU A 81 7.23 -25.47 12.78
C GLU A 81 7.26 -24.40 11.68
N LEU A 82 8.24 -24.46 10.77
CA LEU A 82 8.36 -23.50 9.65
C LEU A 82 7.16 -23.53 8.70
N ILE A 83 6.65 -24.71 8.35
CA ILE A 83 5.46 -24.86 7.49
C ILE A 83 4.23 -24.31 8.21
N GLY A 84 4.15 -24.55 9.52
CA GLY A 84 3.06 -24.06 10.34
C GLY A 84 2.98 -22.54 10.38
N ASP A 85 4.13 -21.91 10.59
CA ASP A 85 4.28 -20.47 10.58
C ASP A 85 3.93 -19.90 9.21
N LEU A 86 4.46 -20.49 8.13
CA LEU A 86 4.21 -20.05 6.76
C LEU A 86 2.73 -20.13 6.39
N PHE A 87 2.03 -21.20 6.78
CA PHE A 87 0.61 -21.36 6.55
C PHE A 87 -0.20 -20.25 7.25
N MET A 88 0.07 -19.99 8.52
CA MET A 88 -0.62 -18.93 9.27
C MET A 88 -0.33 -17.54 8.69
N PHE A 89 0.92 -17.26 8.33
CA PHE A 89 1.27 -16.01 7.65
C PHE A 89 0.60 -15.86 6.30
N SER A 90 0.46 -16.95 5.53
CA SER A 90 -0.20 -16.91 4.23
C SER A 90 -1.68 -16.52 4.34
N ILE A 91 -2.39 -17.02 5.37
CA ILE A 91 -3.78 -16.65 5.65
C ILE A 91 -3.88 -15.16 5.99
N GLY A 92 -3.01 -14.68 6.89
CA GLY A 92 -2.98 -13.26 7.26
C GLY A 92 -2.62 -12.35 6.09
N ALA A 93 -1.60 -12.71 5.31
CA ALA A 93 -1.20 -11.96 4.12
C ALA A 93 -2.31 -11.93 3.07
N ALA A 94 -2.98 -13.05 2.81
CA ALA A 94 -4.11 -13.13 1.90
C ALA A 94 -5.27 -12.22 2.36
N ALA A 95 -5.58 -12.20 3.66
CA ALA A 95 -6.61 -11.32 4.22
C ALA A 95 -6.25 -9.84 4.02
N VAL A 96 -5.01 -9.44 4.33
CA VAL A 96 -4.54 -8.05 4.14
C VAL A 96 -4.57 -7.66 2.67
N ILE A 97 -4.15 -8.54 1.75
CA ILE A 97 -4.21 -8.27 0.31
C ILE A 97 -5.66 -8.12 -0.16
N ALA A 98 -6.58 -8.97 0.34
CA ALA A 98 -8.00 -8.87 0.03
C ALA A 98 -8.60 -7.54 0.52
N GLU A 99 -8.24 -7.10 1.73
CA GLU A 99 -8.67 -5.80 2.25
C GLU A 99 -8.07 -4.63 1.47
N TYR A 100 -6.77 -4.70 1.14
CA TYR A 100 -6.08 -3.68 0.37
C TYR A 100 -6.69 -3.51 -1.02
N THR A 101 -6.97 -4.60 -1.73
CA THR A 101 -7.61 -4.56 -3.05
C THR A 101 -9.03 -3.99 -2.97
N ARG A 102 -9.79 -4.35 -1.93
CA ARG A 102 -11.12 -3.77 -1.68
C ARG A 102 -11.06 -2.28 -1.36
N GLN A 103 -10.11 -1.86 -0.52
CA GLN A 103 -9.93 -0.47 -0.11
C GLN A 103 -9.39 0.40 -1.25
N SER A 104 -8.51 -0.14 -2.08
CA SER A 104 -7.94 0.54 -3.25
C SER A 104 -9.01 0.97 -4.24
N ARG A 105 -10.03 0.13 -4.49
CA ARG A 105 -11.18 0.48 -5.34
C ARG A 105 -11.97 1.68 -4.79
N LYS A 106 -12.26 1.68 -3.49
CA LYS A 106 -12.96 2.79 -2.83
C LYS A 106 -12.17 4.09 -2.89
N SER A 107 -10.85 4.01 -2.69
CA SER A 107 -9.98 5.19 -2.78
C SER A 107 -9.87 5.74 -4.21
N ALA A 108 -9.91 4.88 -5.23
CA ALA A 108 -9.92 5.30 -6.63
C ALA A 108 -11.20 6.07 -6.99
N GLU A 109 -12.37 5.58 -6.54
CA GLU A 109 -13.65 6.27 -6.72
C GLU A 109 -13.67 7.64 -6.02
N GLU A 110 -13.18 7.70 -4.78
CA GLU A 110 -13.10 8.95 -4.03
C GLU A 110 -12.20 9.99 -4.70
N LYS A 111 -11.06 9.56 -5.26
CA LYS A 111 -10.18 10.44 -6.06
C LYS A 111 -10.86 10.94 -7.33
N ALA A 112 -11.57 10.07 -8.05
CA ALA A 112 -12.30 10.47 -9.26
C ALA A 112 -13.40 11.49 -8.96
N VAL A 113 -14.11 11.34 -7.83
CA VAL A 113 -15.10 12.33 -7.38
C VAL A 113 -14.43 13.66 -7.03
N LEU A 114 -13.27 13.62 -6.37
CA LEU A 114 -12.53 14.82 -6.01
C LEU A 114 -12.03 15.58 -7.24
N GLU A 115 -11.48 14.87 -8.23
CA GLU A 115 -11.06 15.42 -9.52
C GLU A 115 -12.23 16.05 -10.28
N ALA A 116 -13.39 15.38 -10.31
CA ALA A 116 -14.60 15.93 -10.91
C ALA A 116 -15.04 17.23 -10.23
N ARG A 117 -14.98 17.31 -8.90
CA ARG A 117 -15.28 18.55 -8.15
C ARG A 117 -14.29 19.67 -8.45
N LEU A 118 -13.00 19.37 -8.55
CA LEU A 118 -11.99 20.37 -8.91
C LEU A 118 -12.25 20.94 -10.31
N SER A 119 -12.50 20.07 -11.29
CA SER A 119 -12.82 20.50 -12.65
C SER A 119 -14.10 21.36 -12.69
N GLN A 120 -15.11 21.03 -11.88
CA GLN A 120 -16.32 21.85 -11.78
C GLN A 120 -16.03 23.24 -11.21
N ILE A 121 -15.20 23.34 -10.17
CA ILE A 121 -14.81 24.63 -9.59
C ILE A 121 -13.99 25.46 -10.58
N GLU A 122 -13.08 24.84 -11.32
CA GLU A 122 -12.30 25.51 -12.38
C GLU A 122 -13.21 26.05 -13.49
N ASN A 123 -14.17 25.24 -13.95
CA ASN A 123 -15.15 25.67 -14.96
C ASN A 123 -16.01 26.84 -14.47
N ASN A 124 -16.48 26.77 -13.22
CA ASN A 124 -17.23 27.87 -12.61
C ASN A 124 -16.37 29.14 -12.54
N THR A 125 -15.11 29.01 -12.13
CA THR A 125 -14.16 30.13 -12.06
C THR A 125 -13.95 30.75 -13.43
N ASN A 126 -13.73 29.95 -14.47
CA ASN A 126 -13.58 30.42 -15.84
C ASN A 126 -14.85 31.14 -16.34
N SER A 127 -16.03 30.59 -16.06
CA SER A 127 -17.29 31.23 -16.45
C SER A 127 -17.50 32.59 -15.79
N LEU A 128 -17.10 32.73 -14.52
CA LEU A 128 -17.14 34.00 -13.79
C LEU A 128 -16.15 35.01 -14.37
N VAL A 129 -14.95 34.57 -14.75
CA VAL A 129 -13.95 35.43 -15.42
C VAL A 129 -14.47 35.94 -16.76
N VAL A 130 -15.10 35.08 -17.56
CA VAL A 130 -15.71 35.47 -18.84
C VAL A 130 -16.84 36.47 -18.62
N LEU A 131 -17.74 36.21 -17.65
CA LEU A 131 -18.83 37.12 -17.32
C LEU A 131 -18.30 38.50 -16.86
N ARG A 132 -17.25 38.52 -16.04
CA ARG A 132 -16.59 39.74 -15.62
C ARG A 132 -16.04 40.54 -16.81
N SER A 133 -15.41 39.87 -17.77
CA SER A 133 -14.91 40.50 -18.99
C SER A 133 -16.04 41.08 -19.87
N ASP A 134 -17.17 40.38 -19.98
CA ASP A 134 -18.35 40.88 -20.72
C ASP A 134 -18.93 42.13 -20.05
N LEU A 135 -19.06 42.10 -18.72
CA LEU A 135 -19.53 43.25 -17.94
C LEU A 135 -18.61 44.47 -18.10
N GLU A 136 -17.29 44.29 -18.06
CA GLU A 136 -16.33 45.38 -18.30
C GLU A 136 -16.47 45.99 -19.70
N THR A 137 -16.66 45.14 -20.71
CA THR A 137 -16.87 45.59 -22.10
C THR A 137 -18.14 46.43 -22.23
N ARG A 138 -19.24 45.99 -21.59
CA ARG A 138 -20.50 46.73 -21.58
C ARG A 138 -20.39 48.08 -20.87
N ILE A 139 -19.65 48.13 -19.75
CA ILE A 139 -19.41 49.40 -19.02
C ILE A 139 -18.67 50.38 -19.94
N ALA A 140 -17.60 49.94 -20.61
CA ALA A 140 -16.84 50.80 -21.53
C ALA A 140 -17.69 51.32 -22.70
N GLN A 141 -18.60 50.50 -23.25
CA GLN A 141 -19.54 50.91 -24.29
C GLN A 141 -20.53 51.97 -23.81
N ILE A 142 -21.04 51.82 -22.58
CA ILE A 142 -21.94 52.79 -21.96
C ILE A 142 -21.23 54.12 -21.75
N GLU A 143 -20.00 54.11 -21.20
CA GLU A 143 -19.20 55.33 -21.00
C GLU A 143 -18.96 56.08 -22.33
N THR A 144 -18.63 55.34 -23.39
CA THR A 144 -18.43 55.91 -24.73
C THR A 144 -19.73 56.56 -25.25
N SER A 145 -20.86 55.86 -25.14
CA SER A 145 -22.17 56.38 -25.56
C SER A 145 -22.58 57.63 -24.77
N LEU A 146 -22.21 57.68 -23.48
CA LEU A 146 -22.49 58.81 -22.59
C LEU A 146 -21.62 60.02 -22.96
N ASP A 147 -20.35 59.82 -23.33
CA ASP A 147 -19.46 60.90 -23.82
C ASP A 147 -19.95 61.48 -25.16
N ASP A 148 -20.42 60.63 -26.08
CA ASP A 148 -21.00 61.07 -27.35
C ASP A 148 -22.30 61.86 -27.15
N LEU A 149 -23.20 61.39 -26.29
CA LEU A 149 -24.39 62.13 -25.90
C LEU A 149 -24.04 63.46 -25.24
N LYS A 150 -23.00 63.50 -24.40
CA LYS A 150 -22.55 64.73 -23.73
C LYS A 150 -22.04 65.76 -24.74
N LYS A 151 -21.30 65.34 -25.76
CA LYS A 151 -20.86 66.22 -26.88
C LYS A 151 -22.04 66.80 -27.66
N LEU A 152 -23.10 66.00 -27.87
CA LEU A 152 -24.32 66.46 -28.54
C LEU A 152 -25.15 67.42 -27.67
N VAL A 153 -25.14 67.24 -26.34
CA VAL A 153 -25.91 68.04 -25.39
C VAL A 153 -25.17 69.32 -24.98
N THR A 154 -23.83 69.36 -24.94
CA THR A 154 -23.10 70.62 -24.75
C THR A 154 -23.16 71.44 -26.04
N PRO A 155 -23.94 72.55 -26.09
CA PRO A 155 -23.90 73.41 -27.25
C PRO A 155 -22.51 74.04 -27.31
N GLU A 156 -21.86 73.97 -28.46
CA GLU A 156 -20.75 74.86 -28.75
C GLU A 156 -21.19 76.29 -28.43
N LYS A 157 -20.64 76.87 -27.35
CA LYS A 157 -20.51 78.31 -27.24
C LYS A 157 -19.53 78.77 -28.33
N LYS A 158 -19.98 78.75 -29.58
CA LYS A 158 -19.26 79.33 -30.71
C LYS A 158 -19.42 80.84 -30.66
N LYS A 159 -18.33 81.48 -30.25
CA LYS A 159 -17.76 82.73 -30.80
C LYS A 159 -18.76 83.73 -31.40
N LYS A 160 -18.98 84.82 -30.68
CA LYS A 160 -19.00 86.17 -31.25
C LYS A 160 -18.14 87.06 -30.38
#